data_AF-A0A1T5LRG9-F1
#
_entry.id   AF-A0A1T5LRG9-F1
#
_cell.length_a   1.000
_cell.length_b   1.000
_cell.length_c   1.000
_cell.angle_alpha   90.00
_cell.angle_beta   90.00
_cell.angle_gamma   90.00
#
_symmetry.space_group_name_H-M   'P 1'
#
loop_
_entity.id
_entity.type
_entity.pdbx_description
1 polymer ?
#
loop_
_entity_poly.entity_id
_entity_poly.type
_entity_poly.pdbx_seq_one_letter_code
_entity_poly.pdbx_strand_id
1 'polypeptide(L)'
;MSQHHKNSRSSSSPPYLWQPGVGPDTRCLETMRDHFRRPAEPMGEAWFMADRRRVFDDLRGNLDDCSLEQLTRPLGEIASGNSCFGPMQEWTLWYRYLLAQLIPRHAERSYESLFQHLVAAFIAVHPRGIEGGYAGFADDAMQTLGRCLMDPSRWKGDQLAVPAPEDPFAGGRDAAFEWHVACGDSSAAMFLCAKYLPEDDLDSWLGSVFAIRCPKWTTQIYCWLLDAYPLLSGRVLELAKLVTDAQSEVVWHGALVLQGDYSGIYTPDRQPLPLLSPSRCDAVLAAAKRHVSEASYFAWLDGIKQYAYLETSLGDKPIRFAELLAM
;
A
#
# COMPACT_ATOMS: atom_id res chain seq x y z
N MET A 1 -4.51 -22.60 -19.37
CA MET A 1 -5.67 -22.23 -18.54
C MET A 1 -5.33 -22.54 -17.09
N SER A 2 -4.75 -21.58 -16.36
CA SER A 2 -4.51 -21.75 -14.91
C SER A 2 -5.85 -21.69 -14.20
N GLN A 3 -6.20 -22.75 -13.48
CA GLN A 3 -7.33 -22.73 -12.55
C GLN A 3 -6.96 -21.76 -11.43
N HIS A 4 -7.52 -20.55 -11.46
CA HIS A 4 -7.50 -19.67 -10.30
C HIS A 4 -8.24 -20.40 -9.18
N HIS A 5 -7.49 -20.96 -8.22
CA HIS A 5 -8.06 -21.41 -6.96
C HIS A 5 -8.67 -20.18 -6.30
N LYS A 6 -9.99 -20.05 -6.42
CA LYS A 6 -10.76 -19.14 -5.56
C LYS A 6 -10.54 -19.64 -4.14
N ASN A 7 -9.75 -18.93 -3.35
CA ASN A 7 -9.73 -19.07 -1.91
C ASN A 7 -11.11 -18.65 -1.41
N SER A 8 -12.07 -19.58 -1.42
CA SER A 8 -13.40 -19.34 -0.87
C SER A 8 -13.25 -19.31 0.65
N ARG A 9 -13.22 -18.11 1.23
CA ARG A 9 -13.47 -17.95 2.67
C ARG A 9 -14.80 -18.64 2.99
N SER A 10 -14.85 -19.34 4.13
CA SER A 10 -16.12 -19.84 4.65
C SER A 10 -17.07 -18.66 4.85
N SER A 11 -18.34 -18.80 4.48
CA SER A 11 -19.39 -17.78 4.61
C SER A 11 -19.65 -17.27 6.04
N SER A 12 -18.91 -17.78 7.03
CA SER A 12 -18.98 -17.40 8.44
C SER A 12 -17.85 -16.48 8.91
N SER A 13 -16.84 -16.16 8.08
CA SER A 13 -15.77 -15.25 8.50
C SER A 13 -16.30 -13.81 8.60
N PRO A 14 -15.95 -13.06 9.65
CA PRO A 14 -16.37 -11.65 9.76
C PRO A 14 -15.78 -10.84 8.60
N PRO A 15 -16.48 -9.76 8.17
CA PRO A 15 -16.00 -8.92 7.09
C PRO A 15 -14.65 -8.28 7.44
N TYR A 16 -13.83 -8.04 6.42
CA TYR A 16 -12.58 -7.31 6.60
C TYR A 16 -12.86 -5.80 6.71
N LEU A 17 -12.65 -5.23 7.90
CA LEU A 17 -12.91 -3.83 8.20
C LEU A 17 -11.63 -3.12 8.67
N TRP A 18 -11.50 -1.86 8.30
CA TRP A 18 -10.53 -0.94 8.88
C TRP A 18 -11.16 -0.22 10.07
N GLN A 19 -10.49 -0.34 11.22
CA GLN A 19 -10.93 0.23 12.49
C GLN A 19 -9.73 0.91 13.16
N PRO A 20 -9.75 2.24 13.34
CA PRO A 20 -8.69 2.96 14.02
C PRO A 20 -8.29 2.32 15.35
N GLY A 21 -6.99 2.10 15.53
CA GLY A 21 -6.43 1.54 16.76
C GLY A 21 -6.50 0.01 16.89
N VAL A 22 -6.90 -0.74 15.86
CA VAL A 22 -6.83 -2.22 15.88
C VAL A 22 -5.46 -2.72 15.43
N GLY A 23 -4.91 -2.15 14.36
CA GLY A 23 -3.60 -2.53 13.83
C GLY A 23 -3.46 -3.96 13.28
N PRO A 24 -2.21 -4.40 13.02
CA PRO A 24 -1.88 -5.76 12.61
C PRO A 24 -2.26 -6.83 13.64
N ASP A 25 -2.85 -7.95 13.20
CA ASP A 25 -3.17 -9.08 14.06
C ASP A 25 -1.90 -9.82 14.52
N THR A 26 -1.66 -9.85 15.83
CA THR A 26 -0.44 -10.43 16.42
C THR A 26 -0.35 -11.94 16.24
N ARG A 27 -1.48 -12.66 16.25
CA ARG A 27 -1.50 -14.11 16.07
C ARG A 27 -1.21 -14.49 14.62
N CYS A 28 -1.77 -13.76 13.66
CA CYS A 28 -1.42 -13.92 12.25
C CYS A 28 0.08 -13.67 12.04
N LEU A 29 0.64 -12.64 12.69
CA LEU A 29 2.07 -12.34 12.62
C LEU A 29 2.94 -13.45 13.21
N GLU A 30 2.59 -13.99 14.38
CA GLU A 30 3.26 -15.15 14.99
C GLU A 30 3.23 -16.37 14.06
N THR A 31 2.06 -16.64 13.46
CA THR A 31 1.89 -17.74 12.49
C THR A 31 2.82 -17.55 11.28
N MET A 32 2.89 -16.35 10.72
CA MET A 32 3.81 -16.04 9.62
C MET A 32 5.28 -16.27 10.01
N ARG A 33 5.67 -15.88 11.23
CA ARG A 33 7.05 -16.08 11.74
C ARG A 33 7.40 -17.56 11.96
N ASP A 34 6.42 -18.37 12.34
CA ASP A 34 6.61 -19.81 12.52
C ASP A 34 6.83 -20.54 11.19
N HIS A 35 6.13 -20.10 10.14
CA HIS A 35 6.21 -20.68 8.81
C HIS A 35 7.39 -20.15 7.98
N PHE A 36 7.75 -18.88 8.10
CA PHE A 36 8.80 -18.25 7.30
C PHE A 36 10.10 -18.11 8.07
N ARG A 37 10.94 -19.13 7.95
CA ARG A 37 12.30 -19.11 8.50
C ARG A 37 13.22 -18.29 7.61
N ARG A 38 14.24 -17.69 8.23
CA ARG A 38 15.31 -16.99 7.53
C ARG A 38 15.96 -17.92 6.49
N PRO A 39 16.08 -17.51 5.22
CA PRO A 39 16.79 -18.29 4.21
C PRO A 39 18.26 -18.51 4.59
N ALA A 40 18.80 -19.68 4.23
CA ALA A 40 20.20 -20.01 4.49
C ALA A 40 21.17 -19.25 3.57
N GLU A 41 20.79 -19.10 2.30
CA GLU A 41 21.56 -18.38 1.28
C GLU A 41 21.37 -16.87 1.43
N PRO A 42 22.44 -16.06 1.32
CA PRO A 42 22.34 -14.62 1.42
C PRO A 42 21.53 -14.05 0.25
N MET A 43 20.78 -12.98 0.52
CA MET A 43 20.10 -12.24 -0.54
C MET A 43 21.10 -11.40 -1.32
N GLY A 44 21.05 -11.43 -2.65
CA GLY A 44 21.83 -10.54 -3.50
C GLY A 44 21.02 -9.40 -4.12
N GLU A 45 21.72 -8.37 -4.59
CA GLU A 45 21.11 -7.26 -5.35
C GLU A 45 20.54 -7.73 -6.70
N ALA A 46 19.52 -7.06 -7.23
CA ALA A 46 18.93 -7.38 -8.52
C ALA A 46 19.77 -6.85 -9.67
N TRP A 47 20.38 -5.68 -9.50
CA TRP A 47 21.14 -4.99 -10.53
C TRP A 47 22.63 -5.06 -10.25
N PHE A 48 23.35 -5.89 -11.00
CA PHE A 48 24.81 -5.95 -10.91
C PHE A 48 25.43 -6.09 -12.31
N MET A 49 26.45 -5.28 -12.58
CA MET A 49 27.29 -5.40 -13.78
C MET A 49 28.73 -5.79 -13.43
N ALA A 50 28.99 -6.07 -12.15
CA ALA A 50 30.29 -6.50 -11.66
C ALA A 50 30.46 -8.02 -11.75
N ASP A 51 31.70 -8.49 -11.69
CA ASP A 51 32.03 -9.93 -11.67
C ASP A 51 31.44 -10.66 -10.45
N ARG A 52 31.12 -9.92 -9.39
CA ARG A 52 30.50 -10.45 -8.16
C ARG A 52 29.27 -9.62 -7.81
N ARG A 53 28.15 -10.32 -7.63
CA ARG A 53 26.89 -9.77 -7.12
C ARG A 53 27.07 -9.36 -5.66
N ARG A 54 26.70 -8.12 -5.30
CA ARG A 54 26.65 -7.71 -3.90
C ARG A 54 25.60 -8.53 -3.14
N VAL A 55 25.91 -8.89 -1.91
CA VAL A 55 24.98 -9.54 -0.98
C VAL A 55 24.62 -8.62 0.19
N PHE A 56 23.44 -8.83 0.76
CA PHE A 56 22.92 -8.13 1.93
C PHE A 56 23.24 -8.90 3.21
N ASP A 57 24.53 -8.92 3.60
CA ASP A 57 25.00 -9.66 4.77
C ASP A 57 24.34 -9.22 6.08
N ASP A 58 23.96 -7.94 6.19
CA ASP A 58 23.27 -7.39 7.36
C ASP A 58 21.97 -8.14 7.70
N LEU A 59 21.26 -8.69 6.69
CA LEU A 59 20.03 -9.46 6.89
C LEU A 59 20.24 -10.79 7.61
N ARG A 60 21.49 -11.24 7.73
CA ARG A 60 21.86 -12.44 8.51
C ARG A 60 21.97 -12.16 10.00
N GLY A 61 22.07 -10.89 10.38
CA GLY A 61 22.11 -10.45 11.78
C GLY A 61 20.73 -10.42 12.44
N ASN A 62 20.65 -9.66 13.54
CA ASN A 62 19.40 -9.31 14.16
C ASN A 62 18.80 -8.10 13.41
N LEU A 63 17.59 -8.24 12.88
CA LEU A 63 16.96 -7.18 12.09
C LEU A 63 16.59 -5.96 12.93
N ASP A 64 16.45 -6.09 14.24
CA ASP A 64 16.18 -4.95 15.14
C ASP A 64 17.39 -3.99 15.23
N ASP A 65 18.60 -4.49 14.96
CA ASP A 65 19.83 -3.69 14.96
C ASP A 65 20.04 -2.97 13.61
N CYS A 66 19.29 -3.33 12.58
CA CYS A 66 19.38 -2.70 11.26
C CYS A 66 18.67 -1.35 11.24
N SER A 67 19.32 -0.36 10.60
CA SER A 67 18.68 0.91 10.28
C SER A 67 17.56 0.70 9.25
N LEU A 68 16.61 1.63 9.18
CA LEU A 68 15.54 1.57 8.19
C LEU A 68 16.09 1.59 6.76
N GLU A 69 17.16 2.33 6.47
CA GLU A 69 17.82 2.32 5.16
C GLU A 69 18.40 0.94 4.80
N GLN A 70 19.01 0.25 5.78
CA GLN A 70 19.51 -1.12 5.58
C GLN A 70 18.38 -2.12 5.30
N LEU A 71 17.15 -1.83 5.76
CA LEU A 71 15.97 -2.67 5.56
C LEU A 71 15.18 -2.32 4.30
N THR A 72 15.05 -1.04 3.95
CA THR A 72 14.31 -0.60 2.75
C THR A 72 15.05 -0.98 1.48
N ARG A 73 16.38 -0.87 1.46
CA ARG A 73 17.20 -1.21 0.29
C ARG A 73 16.96 -2.64 -0.24
N PRO A 74 17.07 -3.72 0.56
CA PRO A 74 16.77 -5.07 0.06
C PRO A 74 15.30 -5.23 -0.35
N LEU A 75 14.34 -4.58 0.32
CA LEU A 75 12.94 -4.60 -0.15
C LEU A 75 12.79 -3.92 -1.53
N GLY A 76 13.54 -2.85 -1.79
CA GLY A 76 13.63 -2.19 -3.09
C GLY A 76 14.23 -3.11 -4.16
N GLU A 77 15.28 -3.87 -3.85
CA GLU A 77 15.84 -4.89 -4.78
C GLU A 77 14.85 -6.03 -5.02
N ILE A 78 14.13 -6.50 -4.00
CA ILE A 78 13.07 -7.51 -4.18
C ILE A 78 11.98 -6.98 -5.11
N ALA A 79 11.49 -5.75 -4.85
CA ALA A 79 10.43 -5.16 -5.64
C ALA A 79 10.87 -4.94 -7.09
N SER A 80 11.99 -4.22 -7.29
CA SER A 80 12.50 -3.90 -8.62
C SER A 80 12.99 -5.14 -9.37
N GLY A 81 13.62 -6.10 -8.67
CA GLY A 81 14.09 -7.33 -9.26
C GLY A 81 12.96 -8.23 -9.75
N ASN A 82 11.97 -8.51 -8.89
CA ASN A 82 10.82 -9.35 -9.30
C ASN A 82 10.00 -8.68 -10.40
N SER A 83 9.88 -7.35 -10.35
CA SER A 83 9.34 -6.61 -11.47
C SER A 83 10.20 -6.88 -12.69
N CYS A 84 11.42 -6.35 -12.77
CA CYS A 84 12.23 -6.24 -14.00
C CYS A 84 12.80 -7.54 -14.58
N PHE A 85 12.96 -8.58 -13.77
CA PHE A 85 13.54 -9.87 -14.18
C PHE A 85 12.57 -11.05 -14.02
N GLY A 86 11.36 -10.79 -13.53
CA GLY A 86 10.37 -11.82 -13.21
C GLY A 86 10.61 -12.48 -11.84
N PRO A 87 9.73 -13.42 -11.45
CA PRO A 87 9.75 -14.01 -10.12
C PRO A 87 11.02 -14.83 -9.86
N MET A 88 11.75 -14.50 -8.80
CA MET A 88 12.89 -15.31 -8.34
C MET A 88 12.63 -15.92 -6.96
N GLN A 89 12.98 -17.19 -6.82
CA GLN A 89 12.76 -17.95 -5.58
C GLN A 89 13.52 -17.34 -4.40
N GLU A 90 14.76 -16.91 -4.61
CA GLU A 90 15.59 -16.24 -3.59
C GLU A 90 14.86 -15.04 -2.97
N TRP A 91 14.43 -14.09 -3.80
CA TRP A 91 13.73 -12.89 -3.35
C TRP A 91 12.38 -13.21 -2.73
N THR A 92 11.65 -14.20 -3.26
CA THR A 92 10.38 -14.63 -2.68
C THR A 92 10.56 -15.19 -1.26
N LEU A 93 11.59 -16.00 -1.04
CA LEU A 93 11.91 -16.57 0.27
C LEU A 93 12.35 -15.50 1.26
N TRP A 94 13.24 -14.61 0.83
CA TRP A 94 13.68 -13.48 1.66
C TRP A 94 12.54 -12.53 1.99
N TYR A 95 11.70 -12.19 1.01
CA TYR A 95 10.55 -11.33 1.23
C TYR A 95 9.58 -11.88 2.27
N ARG A 96 9.23 -13.17 2.18
CA ARG A 96 8.33 -13.82 3.15
C ARG A 96 8.87 -13.77 4.58
N TYR A 97 10.17 -14.02 4.75
CA TYR A 97 10.84 -13.86 6.04
C TYR A 97 10.79 -12.40 6.52
N LEU A 98 11.24 -11.45 5.68
CA LEU A 98 11.30 -10.02 6.02
C LEU A 98 9.92 -9.46 6.36
N LEU A 99 8.88 -9.81 5.60
CA LEU A 99 7.50 -9.39 5.84
C LEU A 99 7.07 -9.73 7.28
N ALA A 100 7.28 -10.99 7.70
CA ALA A 100 6.90 -11.44 9.04
C ALA A 100 7.73 -10.78 10.17
N GLN A 101 8.95 -10.34 9.89
CA GLN A 101 9.79 -9.69 10.89
C GLN A 101 9.55 -8.18 10.98
N LEU A 102 9.27 -7.52 9.85
CA LEU A 102 9.32 -6.06 9.73
C LEU A 102 7.96 -5.37 9.89
N ILE A 103 6.84 -6.10 9.87
CA ILE A 103 5.50 -5.52 10.10
C ILE A 103 5.41 -4.72 11.42
N PRO A 104 5.96 -5.16 12.57
CA PRO A 104 5.95 -4.34 13.79
C PRO A 104 6.68 -3.00 13.67
N ARG A 105 7.63 -2.89 12.74
CA ARG A 105 8.44 -1.68 12.50
C ARG A 105 7.82 -0.75 11.45
N HIS A 106 6.63 -1.08 10.91
CA HIS A 106 6.03 -0.36 9.77
C HIS A 106 5.74 1.13 10.04
N ALA A 107 5.61 1.54 11.30
CA ALA A 107 5.32 2.92 11.71
C ALA A 107 6.57 3.70 12.13
N GLU A 108 7.75 3.11 12.06
CA GLU A 108 8.98 3.85 12.33
C GLU A 108 9.19 4.95 11.29
N ARG A 109 9.69 6.10 11.75
CA ARG A 109 9.83 7.29 10.92
C ARG A 109 11.14 7.25 10.12
N SER A 110 11.03 7.41 8.81
CA SER A 110 12.15 7.54 7.89
C SER A 110 11.78 8.40 6.68
N TYR A 111 12.80 8.84 5.94
CA TYR A 111 12.60 9.49 4.65
C TYR A 111 11.88 8.56 3.65
N GLU A 112 12.30 7.30 3.64
CA GLU A 112 11.72 6.23 2.84
C GLU A 112 10.86 5.34 3.74
N SER A 113 9.54 5.41 3.59
CA SER A 113 8.62 4.60 4.39
C SER A 113 8.90 3.10 4.22
N LEU A 114 9.18 2.42 5.34
CA LEU A 114 9.33 0.96 5.37
C LEU A 114 8.03 0.27 4.94
N PHE A 115 6.88 0.81 5.34
CA PHE A 115 5.58 0.27 4.95
C PHE A 115 5.38 0.30 3.43
N GLN A 116 5.71 1.41 2.77
CA GLN A 116 5.63 1.53 1.31
C GLN A 116 6.49 0.48 0.60
N HIS A 117 7.71 0.24 1.10
CA HIS A 117 8.61 -0.79 0.58
C HIS A 117 8.06 -2.21 0.78
N LEU A 118 7.49 -2.50 1.95
CA LEU A 118 6.83 -3.77 2.24
C LEU A 118 5.68 -4.03 1.26
N VAL A 119 4.84 -3.02 1.01
CA VAL A 119 3.72 -3.12 0.07
C VAL A 119 4.20 -3.27 -1.37
N ALA A 120 5.18 -2.48 -1.81
CA ALA A 120 5.72 -2.56 -3.16
C ALA A 120 6.32 -3.96 -3.43
N ALA A 121 7.14 -4.46 -2.51
CA ALA A 121 7.69 -5.81 -2.60
C ALA A 121 6.58 -6.88 -2.52
N PHE A 122 5.54 -6.69 -1.71
CA PHE A 122 4.38 -7.59 -1.68
C PHE A 122 3.73 -7.71 -3.05
N ILE A 123 3.47 -6.56 -3.70
CA ILE A 123 2.82 -6.52 -5.01
C ILE A 123 3.71 -7.13 -6.09
N ALA A 124 5.02 -6.86 -6.05
CA ALA A 124 5.98 -7.42 -7.00
C ALA A 124 6.13 -8.95 -6.86
N VAL A 125 6.07 -9.50 -5.65
CA VAL A 125 6.16 -10.95 -5.39
C VAL A 125 4.82 -11.66 -5.67
N HIS A 126 3.68 -10.97 -5.52
CA HIS A 126 2.34 -11.53 -5.68
C HIS A 126 1.51 -10.88 -6.81
N PRO A 127 2.07 -10.66 -8.01
CA PRO A 127 1.47 -9.75 -8.99
C PRO A 127 0.09 -10.19 -9.50
N ARG A 128 -0.18 -11.51 -9.44
CA ARG A 128 -1.43 -12.16 -9.88
C ARG A 128 -2.33 -12.66 -8.73
N GLY A 129 -1.97 -12.38 -7.49
CA GLY A 129 -2.65 -12.91 -6.30
C GLY A 129 -1.65 -13.46 -5.28
N ILE A 130 -2.12 -13.64 -4.05
CA ILE A 130 -1.28 -14.14 -2.96
C ILE A 130 -1.17 -15.66 -3.08
N GLU A 131 0.00 -16.12 -3.49
CA GLU A 131 0.30 -17.54 -3.68
C GLU A 131 1.26 -18.08 -2.60
N GLY A 132 0.96 -19.30 -2.15
CA GLY A 132 1.89 -20.17 -1.44
C GLY A 132 2.17 -19.83 0.03
N GLY A 133 3.27 -20.38 0.54
CA GLY A 133 3.72 -20.26 1.93
C GLY A 133 3.13 -21.35 2.82
N TYR A 134 1.83 -21.27 3.08
CA TYR A 134 1.03 -22.25 3.82
C TYR A 134 -0.47 -21.94 3.65
N ALA A 135 -1.34 -22.85 4.08
CA ALA A 135 -2.78 -22.64 4.04
C ALA A 135 -3.18 -21.50 4.99
N GLY A 136 -3.78 -20.43 4.46
CA GLY A 136 -4.18 -19.25 5.24
C GLY A 136 -3.24 -18.04 5.12
N PHE A 137 -2.09 -18.17 4.44
CA PHE A 137 -1.12 -17.07 4.30
C PHE A 137 -1.74 -15.78 3.72
N ALA A 138 -2.64 -15.89 2.74
CA ALA A 138 -3.32 -14.73 2.16
C ALA A 138 -4.16 -13.97 3.20
N ASP A 139 -4.85 -14.69 4.08
CA ASP A 139 -5.62 -14.08 5.16
C ASP A 139 -4.68 -13.43 6.18
N ASP A 140 -3.64 -14.13 6.62
CA ASP A 140 -2.68 -13.61 7.59
C ASP A 140 -1.96 -12.35 7.07
N ALA A 141 -1.58 -12.32 5.80
CA ALA A 141 -0.99 -11.14 5.17
C ALA A 141 -1.95 -9.94 5.16
N MET A 142 -3.24 -10.16 4.89
CA MET A 142 -4.23 -9.08 4.93
C MET A 142 -4.55 -8.64 6.37
N GLN A 143 -4.64 -9.57 7.32
CA GLN A 143 -4.87 -9.24 8.75
C GLN A 143 -3.66 -8.55 9.40
N THR A 144 -2.48 -8.64 8.80
CA THR A 144 -1.26 -7.99 9.27
C THR A 144 -0.92 -6.76 8.44
N LEU A 145 -0.25 -6.94 7.30
CA LEU A 145 0.19 -5.85 6.41
C LEU A 145 -0.98 -4.95 5.98
N GLY A 146 -2.12 -5.55 5.66
CA GLY A 146 -3.33 -4.81 5.27
C GLY A 146 -3.93 -3.93 6.38
N ARG A 147 -3.54 -4.13 7.64
CA ARG A 147 -4.05 -3.38 8.80
C ARG A 147 -3.03 -2.43 9.44
N CYS A 148 -1.82 -2.34 8.91
CA CYS A 148 -0.78 -1.43 9.41
C CYS A 148 -1.24 0.02 9.55
N LEU A 149 -2.05 0.55 8.61
CA LEU A 149 -2.56 1.93 8.75
C LEU A 149 -3.49 2.13 9.95
N MET A 150 -4.12 1.06 10.43
CA MET A 150 -5.03 1.09 11.57
C MET A 150 -4.28 0.89 12.90
N ASP A 151 -2.96 0.84 12.89
CA ASP A 151 -2.14 0.63 14.07
C ASP A 151 -2.34 1.73 15.12
N PRO A 152 -2.49 1.40 16.42
CA PRO A 152 -2.65 2.39 17.49
C PRO A 152 -1.64 3.53 17.48
N SER A 153 -0.39 3.30 17.05
CA SER A 153 0.64 4.35 16.98
C SER A 153 0.31 5.45 15.96
N ARG A 154 -0.58 5.18 15.00
CA ARG A 154 -1.04 6.13 13.97
C ARG A 154 -2.33 6.85 14.34
N TRP A 155 -2.96 6.52 15.47
CA TRP A 155 -4.26 7.07 15.87
C TRP A 155 -4.25 7.57 17.32
N LYS A 156 -4.93 8.69 17.56
CA LYS A 156 -5.22 9.21 18.90
C LYS A 156 -6.73 9.23 19.07
N GLY A 157 -7.26 8.13 19.59
CA GLY A 157 -8.71 7.88 19.57
C GLY A 157 -9.19 7.68 18.13
N ASP A 158 -10.13 8.49 17.69
CA ASP A 158 -10.68 8.46 16.32
C ASP A 158 -9.94 9.41 15.35
N GLN A 159 -8.91 10.12 15.82
CA GLN A 159 -8.15 11.07 15.01
C GLN A 159 -6.83 10.48 14.54
N LEU A 160 -6.50 10.74 13.29
CA LEU A 160 -5.20 10.37 12.72
C LEU A 160 -4.09 11.17 13.42
N ALA A 161 -3.13 10.46 14.01
CA ALA A 161 -2.01 11.02 14.76
C ALA A 161 -0.84 11.43 13.85
N VAL A 162 -1.14 12.11 12.74
CA VAL A 162 -0.11 12.75 11.91
C VAL A 162 0.27 14.08 12.57
N PRO A 163 1.55 14.27 12.96
CA PRO A 163 2.03 15.58 13.33
C PRO A 163 1.95 16.42 12.06
N ALA A 164 0.93 17.27 11.99
CA ALA A 164 0.81 18.22 10.90
C ALA A 164 1.32 19.56 11.43
N PRO A 165 2.04 20.34 10.61
CA PRO A 165 2.43 21.68 11.02
C PRO A 165 1.18 22.52 11.29
N GLU A 166 1.19 23.30 12.37
CA GLU A 166 0.16 24.30 12.64
C GLU A 166 0.16 25.41 11.56
N ASP A 167 1.30 25.66 10.93
CA ASP A 167 1.48 26.57 9.80
C ASP A 167 2.33 25.88 8.71
N PRO A 168 1.80 25.65 7.49
CA PRO A 168 2.54 25.02 6.40
C PRO A 168 3.75 25.82 5.90
N PHE A 169 3.81 27.11 6.24
CA PHE A 169 4.89 28.02 5.86
C PHE A 169 5.87 28.30 7.00
N ALA A 170 5.49 28.06 8.26
CA ALA A 170 6.39 28.18 9.42
C ALA A 170 6.92 26.83 9.92
N GLY A 171 6.29 25.71 9.56
CA GLY A 171 6.89 24.40 9.72
C GLY A 171 8.11 24.28 8.82
N GLY A 172 9.27 23.93 9.40
CA GLY A 172 10.42 23.49 8.60
C GLY A 172 10.03 22.34 7.66
N ARG A 173 10.92 21.99 6.72
CA ARG A 173 10.69 20.92 5.71
C ARG A 173 10.12 19.63 6.30
N ASP A 174 10.41 19.34 7.57
CA ASP A 174 10.05 18.11 8.27
C ASP A 174 8.53 17.91 8.46
N ALA A 175 7.74 18.98 8.63
CA ALA A 175 6.32 18.83 8.95
C ALA A 175 5.42 18.69 7.71
N ALA A 176 5.72 19.43 6.63
CA ALA A 176 5.11 19.18 5.32
C ALA A 176 5.47 17.78 4.81
N PHE A 177 6.68 17.32 5.12
CA PHE A 177 7.15 15.99 4.79
C PHE A 177 6.30 14.89 5.45
N GLU A 178 5.93 15.01 6.74
CA GLU A 178 5.10 14.01 7.43
C GLU A 178 3.69 13.87 6.84
N TRP A 179 3.09 14.95 6.32
CA TRP A 179 1.81 14.88 5.60
C TRP A 179 1.92 14.05 4.32
N HIS A 180 2.93 14.30 3.49
CA HIS A 180 3.12 13.56 2.24
C HIS A 180 3.43 12.08 2.47
N VAL A 181 4.21 11.75 3.51
CA VAL A 181 4.46 10.34 3.89
C VAL A 181 3.16 9.64 4.29
N ALA A 182 2.30 10.31 5.06
CA ALA A 182 0.99 9.77 5.42
C ALA A 182 0.11 9.52 4.18
N CYS A 183 0.15 10.42 3.18
CA CYS A 183 -0.55 10.22 1.91
C CYS A 183 0.00 9.00 1.13
N GLY A 184 1.32 8.83 1.09
CA GLY A 184 1.96 7.70 0.42
C GLY A 184 1.64 6.34 1.05
N ASP A 185 1.71 6.25 2.39
CA ASP A 185 1.32 5.03 3.12
C ASP A 185 -0.16 4.71 2.92
N SER A 186 -1.03 5.73 3.00
CA SER A 186 -2.46 5.60 2.73
C SER A 186 -2.73 5.07 1.34
N SER A 187 -2.09 5.64 0.31
CA SER A 187 -2.23 5.16 -1.06
C SER A 187 -1.77 3.70 -1.21
N ALA A 188 -0.60 3.35 -0.67
CA ALA A 188 -0.05 2.01 -0.74
C ALA A 188 -1.00 0.97 -0.13
N ALA A 189 -1.57 1.24 1.05
CA ALA A 189 -2.50 0.32 1.69
C ALA A 189 -3.84 0.23 0.95
N MET A 190 -4.34 1.35 0.42
CA MET A 190 -5.58 1.38 -0.37
C MET A 190 -5.45 0.48 -1.61
N PHE A 191 -4.35 0.58 -2.35
CA PHE A 191 -4.11 -0.32 -3.49
C PHE A 191 -3.84 -1.77 -3.07
N LEU A 192 -3.13 -2.01 -1.97
CA LEU A 192 -2.95 -3.36 -1.43
C LEU A 192 -4.31 -4.02 -1.16
N CYS A 193 -5.19 -3.34 -0.43
CA CYS A 193 -6.52 -3.86 -0.09
C CYS A 193 -7.40 -4.00 -1.34
N ALA A 194 -7.43 -2.98 -2.20
CA ALA A 194 -8.19 -3.04 -3.46
C ALA A 194 -7.72 -4.16 -4.39
N LYS A 195 -6.43 -4.56 -4.35
CA LYS A 195 -5.87 -5.63 -5.17
C LYS A 195 -6.09 -7.02 -4.58
N TYR A 196 -6.06 -7.18 -3.25
CA TYR A 196 -5.98 -8.51 -2.63
C TYR A 196 -7.16 -8.92 -1.78
N LEU A 197 -8.00 -8.00 -1.28
CA LEU A 197 -9.22 -8.40 -0.59
C LEU A 197 -10.15 -9.17 -1.52
N PRO A 198 -10.90 -10.18 -1.04
CA PRO A 198 -11.98 -10.79 -1.82
C PRO A 198 -12.90 -9.71 -2.40
N GLU A 199 -13.39 -9.88 -3.63
CA GLU A 199 -14.26 -8.87 -4.27
C GLU A 199 -15.52 -8.58 -3.43
N ASP A 200 -16.08 -9.61 -2.79
CA ASP A 200 -17.24 -9.50 -1.91
C ASP A 200 -16.96 -8.69 -0.63
N ASP A 201 -15.69 -8.58 -0.21
CA ASP A 201 -15.30 -7.80 0.97
C ASP A 201 -15.10 -6.31 0.64
N LEU A 202 -14.90 -5.94 -0.64
CA LEU A 202 -14.52 -4.58 -1.05
C LEU A 202 -15.53 -3.51 -0.62
N ASP A 203 -16.82 -3.79 -0.72
CA ASP A 203 -17.87 -2.85 -0.31
C ASP A 203 -17.82 -2.60 1.20
N SER A 204 -17.81 -3.66 1.99
CA SER A 204 -17.77 -3.55 3.46
C SER A 204 -16.49 -2.88 3.97
N TRP A 205 -15.35 -3.20 3.36
CA TRP A 205 -14.07 -2.58 3.66
C TRP A 205 -14.11 -1.09 3.34
N LEU A 206 -14.52 -0.71 2.14
CA LEU A 206 -14.55 0.70 1.75
C LEU A 206 -15.62 1.48 2.55
N GLY A 207 -16.73 0.85 2.91
CA GLY A 207 -17.69 1.40 3.87
C GLY A 207 -17.05 1.72 5.22
N SER A 208 -16.18 0.84 5.74
CA SER A 208 -15.43 1.10 6.97
C SER A 208 -14.41 2.24 6.81
N VAL A 209 -13.78 2.37 5.63
CA VAL A 209 -12.87 3.48 5.30
C VAL A 209 -13.59 4.83 5.42
N PHE A 210 -14.79 4.95 4.85
CA PHE A 210 -15.59 6.19 4.91
C PHE A 210 -16.31 6.43 6.24
N ALA A 211 -16.45 5.40 7.07
CA ALA A 211 -17.05 5.53 8.41
C ALA A 211 -16.14 6.28 9.39
N ILE A 212 -14.83 6.35 9.14
CA ILE A 212 -13.86 7.05 9.99
C ILE A 212 -14.05 8.58 9.86
N ARG A 213 -14.49 9.23 10.94
CA ARG A 213 -14.83 10.66 10.99
C ARG A 213 -13.65 11.55 11.38
N CYS A 214 -12.50 11.36 10.73
CA CYS A 214 -11.33 12.22 10.90
C CYS A 214 -11.12 13.06 9.63
N PRO A 215 -11.15 14.41 9.69
CA PRO A 215 -11.03 15.23 8.48
C PRO A 215 -9.72 14.98 7.71
N LYS A 216 -8.60 14.80 8.43
CA LYS A 216 -7.30 14.46 7.83
C LYS A 216 -7.35 13.13 7.06
N TRP A 217 -7.99 12.12 7.64
CA TRP A 217 -8.20 10.83 6.99
C TRP A 217 -9.08 10.97 5.74
N THR A 218 -10.24 11.61 5.87
CA THR A 218 -11.16 11.81 4.75
C THR A 218 -10.49 12.55 3.60
N THR A 219 -9.65 13.57 3.90
CA THR A 219 -8.84 14.24 2.88
C THR A 219 -7.95 13.28 2.12
N GLN A 220 -7.23 12.38 2.81
CA GLN A 220 -6.37 11.40 2.14
C GLN A 220 -7.18 10.46 1.23
N ILE A 221 -8.36 10.02 1.69
CA ILE A 221 -9.22 9.14 0.88
C ILE A 221 -9.77 9.87 -0.36
N TYR A 222 -10.21 11.13 -0.23
CA TYR A 222 -10.73 11.90 -1.35
C TYR A 222 -9.64 12.24 -2.37
N CYS A 223 -8.46 12.66 -1.90
CA CYS A 223 -7.29 12.86 -2.76
C CYS A 223 -6.88 11.56 -3.46
N TRP A 224 -6.84 10.44 -2.74
CA TRP A 224 -6.53 9.12 -3.31
C TRP A 224 -7.53 8.76 -4.41
N LEU A 225 -8.83 8.90 -4.17
CA LEU A 225 -9.87 8.60 -5.16
C LEU A 225 -9.74 9.48 -6.42
N LEU A 226 -9.52 10.78 -6.24
CA LEU A 226 -9.32 11.73 -7.33
C LEU A 226 -8.13 11.33 -8.20
N ASP A 227 -6.98 11.07 -7.56
CA ASP A 227 -5.73 10.81 -8.25
C ASP A 227 -5.65 9.35 -8.79
N ALA A 228 -6.32 8.40 -8.14
CA ALA A 228 -6.45 7.01 -8.61
C ALA A 228 -7.53 6.83 -9.67
N TYR A 229 -8.42 7.81 -9.87
CA TYR A 229 -9.54 7.71 -10.80
C TYR A 229 -9.15 7.27 -12.22
N PRO A 230 -8.05 7.73 -12.85
CA PRO A 230 -7.65 7.24 -14.17
C PRO A 230 -7.39 5.73 -14.18
N LEU A 231 -6.84 5.16 -13.11
CA LEU A 231 -6.62 3.72 -13.00
C LEU A 231 -7.94 2.98 -12.73
N LEU A 232 -8.73 3.50 -11.78
CA LEU A 232 -10.02 2.92 -11.42
C LEU A 232 -11.05 2.97 -12.55
N SER A 233 -10.97 3.95 -13.44
CA SER A 233 -11.84 4.06 -14.64
C SER A 233 -11.30 3.30 -15.85
N GLY A 234 -10.14 2.63 -15.72
CA GLY A 234 -9.49 1.89 -16.80
C GLY A 234 -8.84 2.78 -17.87
N ARG A 235 -8.74 4.11 -17.67
CA ARG A 235 -8.01 5.01 -18.57
C ARG A 235 -6.51 4.72 -18.58
N VAL A 236 -5.97 4.27 -17.44
CA VAL A 236 -4.63 3.70 -17.34
C VAL A 236 -4.71 2.33 -16.68
N LEU A 237 -3.80 1.42 -17.05
CA LEU A 237 -3.76 0.06 -16.50
C LEU A 237 -2.67 -0.11 -15.44
N GLU A 238 -1.64 0.73 -15.49
CA GLU A 238 -0.42 0.60 -14.71
C GLU A 238 -0.28 1.78 -13.74
N LEU A 239 0.12 1.48 -12.51
CA LEU A 239 0.32 2.48 -11.46
C LEU A 239 1.37 3.53 -11.85
N ALA A 240 2.45 3.09 -12.50
CA ALA A 240 3.51 3.97 -12.98
C ALA A 240 3.06 4.99 -14.05
N LYS A 241 1.87 4.81 -14.64
CA LYS A 241 1.29 5.75 -15.60
C LYS A 241 0.45 6.84 -14.94
N LEU A 242 0.19 6.77 -13.62
CA LEU A 242 -0.41 7.88 -12.87
C LEU A 242 0.58 9.02 -12.62
N VAL A 243 1.89 8.80 -12.82
CA VAL A 243 2.99 9.73 -12.49
C VAL A 243 3.17 10.81 -13.57
N THR A 244 2.08 11.33 -14.14
CA THR A 244 2.15 12.33 -15.22
C THR A 244 2.11 13.76 -14.71
N ASP A 245 1.76 13.97 -13.44
CA ASP A 245 1.72 15.30 -12.82
C ASP A 245 2.55 15.30 -11.53
N ALA A 246 3.40 16.31 -11.36
CA ALA A 246 4.31 16.45 -10.22
C ALA A 246 3.56 16.60 -8.87
N GLN A 247 2.23 16.74 -8.91
CA GLN A 247 1.36 16.91 -7.75
C GLN A 247 0.55 15.68 -7.35
N SER A 248 0.73 14.52 -8.00
CA SER A 248 -0.03 13.33 -7.65
C SER A 248 0.50 12.68 -6.37
N GLU A 249 -0.28 12.75 -5.29
CA GLU A 249 0.09 12.16 -3.99
C GLU A 249 -0.21 10.65 -3.91
N VAL A 250 -0.76 10.08 -5.00
CA VAL A 250 -1.17 8.68 -5.09
C VAL A 250 -0.02 7.73 -5.39
N VAL A 251 1.13 8.26 -5.81
CA VAL A 251 2.31 7.46 -6.14
C VAL A 251 3.25 7.47 -4.93
N TRP A 252 3.61 6.28 -4.45
CA TRP A 252 4.51 6.10 -3.31
C TRP A 252 5.84 5.48 -3.73
N HIS A 253 6.79 5.39 -2.81
CA HIS A 253 8.10 4.81 -3.10
C HIS A 253 7.95 3.36 -3.58
N GLY A 254 8.58 3.02 -4.72
CA GLY A 254 8.49 1.69 -5.33
C GLY A 254 7.25 1.47 -6.23
N ALA A 255 6.25 2.35 -6.23
CA ALA A 255 5.11 2.25 -7.17
C ALA A 255 5.56 2.24 -8.64
N LEU A 256 6.61 3.00 -8.96
CA LEU A 256 7.18 3.12 -10.30
C LEU A 256 7.77 1.81 -10.85
N VAL A 257 8.18 0.88 -9.98
CA VAL A 257 8.71 -0.41 -10.43
C VAL A 257 7.60 -1.43 -10.67
N LEU A 258 6.35 -1.14 -10.27
CA LEU A 258 5.19 -2.04 -10.44
C LEU A 258 4.53 -1.88 -11.82
N GLN A 259 5.29 -2.07 -12.89
CA GLN A 259 4.79 -1.96 -14.29
C GLN A 259 4.74 -3.32 -15.02
N GLY A 260 4.68 -4.41 -14.25
CA GLY A 260 4.20 -5.72 -14.71
C GLY A 260 5.18 -6.88 -14.55
N ASP A 261 4.88 -8.01 -15.20
CA ASP A 261 5.68 -9.23 -15.17
C ASP A 261 6.76 -9.15 -16.25
N TYR A 262 7.94 -8.66 -15.89
CA TYR A 262 9.06 -8.51 -16.80
C TYR A 262 9.94 -9.76 -16.78
N SER A 263 9.38 -10.91 -17.17
CA SER A 263 10.19 -12.10 -17.41
C SER A 263 10.84 -12.06 -18.80
N GLY A 264 12.15 -11.83 -18.88
CA GLY A 264 12.98 -12.22 -20.04
C GLY A 264 13.34 -11.17 -21.10
N ILE A 265 13.88 -11.65 -22.22
CA ILE A 265 14.21 -10.85 -23.42
C ILE A 265 12.91 -10.59 -24.18
N TYR A 266 12.45 -9.34 -24.24
CA TYR A 266 11.15 -8.97 -24.80
C TYR A 266 11.13 -9.11 -26.32
N THR A 267 10.82 -10.31 -26.79
CA THR A 267 10.31 -10.57 -28.13
C THR A 267 9.25 -11.66 -27.99
N PRO A 268 7.94 -11.36 -28.17
CA PRO A 268 7.32 -10.11 -28.62
C PRO A 268 7.19 -9.01 -27.54
N ASP A 269 6.58 -7.89 -27.91
CA ASP A 269 6.31 -6.73 -27.05
C ASP A 269 5.58 -7.08 -25.75
N ARG A 270 5.91 -6.31 -24.72
CA ARG A 270 5.43 -6.46 -23.34
C ARG A 270 3.90 -6.39 -23.27
N GLN A 271 3.31 -7.31 -22.51
CA GLN A 271 1.92 -7.20 -22.10
C GLN A 271 1.89 -6.50 -20.73
N PRO A 272 1.25 -5.33 -20.59
CA PRO A 272 1.09 -4.70 -19.30
C PRO A 272 0.29 -5.63 -18.39
N LEU A 273 0.70 -5.74 -17.12
CA LEU A 273 -0.10 -6.43 -16.11
C LEU A 273 -0.92 -5.38 -15.35
N PRO A 274 -2.24 -5.34 -15.52
CA PRO A 274 -3.08 -4.40 -14.79
C PRO A 274 -2.89 -4.56 -13.28
N LEU A 275 -2.78 -3.45 -12.55
CA LEU A 275 -2.69 -3.50 -11.09
C LEU A 275 -3.95 -4.14 -10.49
N LEU A 276 -5.11 -3.74 -11.01
CA LEU A 276 -6.44 -4.22 -10.67
C LEU A 276 -7.13 -4.79 -11.91
N SER A 277 -7.95 -5.83 -11.74
CA SER A 277 -8.82 -6.29 -12.82
C SER A 277 -9.94 -5.27 -13.07
N PRO A 278 -10.56 -5.25 -14.28
CA PRO A 278 -11.73 -4.42 -14.54
C PRO A 278 -12.86 -4.62 -13.51
N SER A 279 -13.14 -5.87 -13.11
CA SER A 279 -14.14 -6.18 -12.08
C SER A 279 -13.86 -5.51 -10.74
N ARG A 280 -12.59 -5.49 -10.31
CA ARG A 280 -12.17 -4.84 -9.07
C ARG A 280 -12.26 -3.32 -9.17
N CYS A 281 -11.84 -2.75 -10.30
CA CYS A 281 -11.98 -1.33 -10.58
C CYS A 281 -13.45 -0.88 -10.46
N ASP A 282 -14.37 -1.60 -11.10
CA ASP A 282 -15.80 -1.34 -11.03
C ASP A 282 -16.34 -1.49 -9.60
N ALA A 283 -15.93 -2.53 -8.89
CA ALA A 283 -16.35 -2.76 -7.50
C ALA A 283 -15.90 -1.64 -6.56
N VAL A 284 -14.66 -1.17 -6.68
CA VAL A 284 -14.12 -0.05 -5.89
C VAL A 284 -14.86 1.25 -6.20
N LEU A 285 -15.08 1.58 -7.48
CA LEU A 285 -15.82 2.78 -7.87
C LEU A 285 -17.28 2.73 -7.42
N ALA A 286 -17.95 1.59 -7.56
CA ALA A 286 -19.32 1.41 -7.12
C ALA A 286 -19.44 1.55 -5.60
N ALA A 287 -18.53 0.97 -4.83
CA ALA A 287 -18.48 1.13 -3.38
C ALA A 287 -18.21 2.59 -2.99
N ALA A 288 -17.28 3.27 -3.66
CA ALA A 288 -16.96 4.67 -3.38
C ALA A 288 -18.21 5.55 -3.57
N LYS A 289 -18.92 5.38 -4.69
CA LYS A 289 -20.17 6.11 -4.99
C LYS A 289 -21.30 5.83 -3.99
N ARG A 290 -21.34 4.64 -3.37
CA ARG A 290 -22.33 4.33 -2.33
C ARG A 290 -22.05 5.04 -1.01
N HIS A 291 -20.78 5.27 -0.69
CA HIS A 291 -20.37 5.78 0.62
C HIS A 291 -20.00 7.27 0.63
N VAL A 292 -19.72 7.85 -0.53
CA VAL A 292 -19.59 9.30 -0.72
C VAL A 292 -20.99 9.87 -0.93
N SER A 293 -21.42 10.74 -0.01
CA SER A 293 -22.67 11.50 -0.13
C SER A 293 -22.38 12.99 -0.10
N GLU A 294 -23.31 13.80 -0.61
CA GLU A 294 -23.26 15.27 -0.49
C GLU A 294 -23.07 15.70 0.97
N ALA A 295 -23.78 15.06 1.90
CA ALA A 295 -23.65 15.32 3.34
C ALA A 295 -22.24 15.00 3.87
N SER A 296 -21.64 13.87 3.49
CA SER A 296 -20.27 13.55 3.93
C SER A 296 -19.22 14.45 3.29
N TYR A 297 -19.44 14.89 2.05
CA TYR A 297 -18.59 15.85 1.35
C TYR A 297 -18.60 17.22 2.03
N PHE A 298 -19.77 17.79 2.33
CA PHE A 298 -19.83 19.08 3.04
C PHE A 298 -19.32 18.99 4.48
N ALA A 299 -19.61 17.90 5.18
CA ALA A 299 -19.05 17.67 6.52
C ALA A 299 -17.51 17.62 6.49
N TRP A 300 -16.93 17.04 5.44
CA TRP A 300 -15.48 17.08 5.22
C TRP A 300 -14.97 18.50 4.97
N LEU A 301 -15.60 19.25 4.06
CA LEU A 301 -15.23 20.65 3.79
C LEU A 301 -15.26 21.52 5.04
N ASP A 302 -16.29 21.37 5.88
CA ASP A 302 -16.36 22.07 7.16
C ASP A 302 -15.27 21.58 8.14
N GLY A 303 -15.03 20.28 8.18
CA GLY A 303 -14.02 19.67 9.04
C GLY A 303 -12.58 20.06 8.71
N ILE A 304 -12.28 20.40 7.45
CA ILE A 304 -10.92 20.83 7.06
C ILE A 304 -10.63 22.31 7.32
N LYS A 305 -11.66 23.17 7.56
CA LYS A 305 -11.48 24.61 7.83
C LYS A 305 -10.61 24.91 9.05
N GLN A 306 -10.53 23.97 9.99
CA GLN A 306 -9.65 24.09 11.16
C GLN A 306 -8.17 23.83 10.84
N TYR A 307 -7.83 23.41 9.62
CA TYR A 307 -6.47 23.09 9.17
C TYR A 307 -6.08 23.96 7.98
N ALA A 308 -5.54 25.15 8.25
CA ALA A 308 -5.17 26.13 7.21
C ALA A 308 -4.23 25.54 6.13
N TYR A 309 -3.35 24.61 6.51
CA TYR A 309 -2.49 23.92 5.53
C TYR A 309 -3.27 23.08 4.53
N LEU A 310 -4.35 22.41 4.94
CA LEU A 310 -5.15 21.59 4.04
C LEU A 310 -5.89 22.46 3.04
N GLU A 311 -6.42 23.61 3.46
CA GLU A 311 -7.07 24.55 2.54
C GLU A 311 -6.11 25.00 1.43
N THR A 312 -4.86 25.27 1.79
CA THR A 312 -3.82 25.66 0.83
C THR A 312 -3.42 24.49 -0.07
N SER A 313 -3.14 23.31 0.51
CA SER A 313 -2.66 22.14 -0.22
C SER A 313 -3.72 21.52 -1.13
N LEU A 314 -5.01 21.65 -0.80
CA LEU A 314 -6.08 21.06 -1.58
C LEU A 314 -6.41 21.86 -2.84
N GLY A 315 -6.22 23.19 -2.84
CA GLY A 315 -6.46 24.02 -4.02
C GLY A 315 -7.82 23.74 -4.68
N ASP A 316 -7.80 23.31 -5.94
CA ASP A 316 -9.01 22.98 -6.72
C ASP A 316 -9.49 21.52 -6.57
N LYS A 317 -8.78 20.66 -5.83
CA LYS A 317 -9.11 19.24 -5.64
C LYS A 317 -10.55 19.00 -5.15
N PRO A 318 -11.13 19.79 -4.23
CA PRO A 318 -12.51 19.59 -3.82
C PRO A 318 -13.52 19.75 -4.97
N ILE A 319 -13.32 20.76 -5.83
CA ILE A 319 -14.19 21.01 -6.99
C ILE A 319 -14.08 19.84 -7.97
N ARG A 320 -12.86 19.41 -8.29
CA ARG A 320 -12.61 18.28 -9.18
C ARG A 320 -13.17 16.96 -8.62
N PHE A 321 -13.09 16.76 -7.31
CA PHE A 321 -13.69 15.61 -6.66
C PHE A 321 -15.21 15.62 -6.80
N ALA A 322 -15.85 16.78 -6.60
CA ALA A 322 -17.29 16.91 -6.76
C ALA A 322 -17.75 16.59 -8.19
N GLU A 323 -17.04 17.08 -9.19
CA GLU A 323 -17.30 16.80 -10.62
C GLU A 323 -17.18 15.32 -11.00
N LEU A 324 -16.34 14.54 -10.30
CA LEU A 324 -16.08 13.14 -10.63
C LEU A 324 -16.92 12.15 -9.84
N LEU A 325 -17.19 12.44 -8.56
CA LEU A 325 -17.68 11.45 -7.60
C LEU A 325 -18.83 11.92 -6.70
N ALA A 326 -19.07 13.23 -6.56
CA ALA A 326 -20.07 13.74 -5.61
C ALA A 326 -21.35 14.28 -6.27
N MET A 327 -21.46 14.25 -7.61
CA MET A 327 -22.62 14.73 -8.38
C MET A 327 -22.97 13.82 -9.54
#